data_AF-A0A924D934-F1
#
_entry.id   AF-A0A924D934-F1
#
_cell.length_a   1.000
_cell.length_b   1.000
_cell.length_c   1.000
_cell.angle_alpha   90.00
_cell.angle_beta   90.00
_cell.angle_gamma   90.00
#
_symmetry.space_group_name_H-M   'P 1'
#
loop_
_entity.id
_entity.type
_entity.pdbx_description
1 polymer ?
#
loop_
_entity_poly.entity_id
_entity_poly.type
_entity_poly.pdbx_seq_one_letter_code
_entity_poly.pdbx_strand_id
1 'polypeptide(L)'
;YLIRFHEYARVNVPDAWKGDRNPVKYEPIEKLGINLSSLKWEPMPEPTTPPAPPVLSDADTSPLTMMEAKKGLALTFGVSPEAIEIIIRG
;
A
#
# COMPACT_ATOMS: atom_id res chain seq x y z
N TYR A 1 -17.67 -10.51 -2.41
CA TYR A 1 -18.10 -9.28 -3.10
C TYR A 1 -17.01 -8.24 -2.95
N LEU A 2 -16.73 -7.45 -4.00
CA LEU A 2 -15.78 -6.33 -3.96
C LEU A 2 -16.56 -5.02 -3.83
N ILE A 3 -16.24 -4.19 -2.84
CA ILE A 3 -16.83 -2.87 -2.64
C ILE A 3 -15.87 -1.83 -3.21
N ARG A 4 -16.37 -0.92 -4.06
CA ARG A 4 -15.59 0.17 -4.69
C ARG A 4 -16.29 1.50 -4.50
N PHE A 5 -15.52 2.58 -4.51
CA PHE A 5 -16.03 3.95 -4.52
C PHE A 5 -16.05 4.50 -5.94
N HIS A 6 -17.12 5.21 -6.31
CA HIS A 6 -17.29 5.85 -7.62
C HIS A 6 -16.63 7.23 -7.66
N GLU A 7 -16.81 8.02 -6.60
CA GLU A 7 -16.40 9.42 -6.53
C GLU A 7 -16.07 9.81 -5.09
N TYR A 8 -15.39 10.94 -4.93
CA TYR A 8 -15.03 11.53 -3.65
C TYR A 8 -15.05 13.06 -3.73
N ALA A 9 -15.20 13.73 -2.59
CA ALA A 9 -15.08 15.18 -2.50
C ALA A 9 -14.03 15.55 -1.45
N ARG A 10 -13.20 16.55 -1.76
CA ARG A 10 -12.27 17.12 -0.78
C ARG A 10 -12.93 18.26 -0.04
N VAL A 11 -12.88 18.21 1.28
CA VAL A 11 -13.39 19.25 2.17
C VAL A 11 -12.26 19.75 3.07
N ASN A 12 -12.26 21.06 3.34
CA ASN A 12 -11.33 21.66 4.30
C ASN A 12 -12.17 22.39 5.35
N VAL A 13 -12.27 21.81 6.54
CA VAL A 13 -12.98 22.37 7.69
C VAL A 13 -11.92 22.80 8.71
N PRO A 14 -11.71 24.11 8.93
CA PRO A 14 -10.77 24.60 9.92
C PRO A 14 -11.08 24.06 11.31
N ASP A 15 -10.05 23.73 12.08
CA ASP A 15 -10.16 23.28 13.48
C ASP A 15 -11.14 22.10 13.70
N ALA A 16 -11.37 21.28 12.66
CA ALA A 16 -12.22 20.09 12.75
C ALA A 16 -11.68 19.06 13.76
N TRP A 17 -10.36 19.05 13.95
CA TRP A 17 -9.70 18.20 14.92
C TRP A 17 -9.34 18.97 16.19
N LYS A 18 -9.94 18.60 17.32
CA LYS A 18 -9.77 19.32 18.61
C LYS A 18 -8.75 18.67 19.55
N GLY A 19 -7.88 17.81 19.03
CA GLY A 19 -6.99 16.99 19.85
C GLY A 19 -7.68 15.75 20.42
N ASP A 20 -8.69 15.23 19.71
CA ASP A 20 -9.36 13.99 20.08
C ASP A 20 -8.36 12.82 20.13
N ARG A 21 -8.54 11.92 21.11
CA ARG A 21 -7.55 10.86 21.43
C ARG A 21 -7.38 9.81 20.33
N ASN A 22 -8.44 9.53 19.58
CA ASN A 22 -8.46 8.47 18.58
C ASN A 22 -8.26 9.09 17.20
N PRO A 23 -7.49 8.49 16.27
CA PRO A 23 -7.22 9.08 14.96
C PRO A 23 -8.43 9.12 14.01
N VAL A 24 -9.58 8.59 14.46
CA VAL A 24 -10.84 8.56 13.71
C VAL A 24 -11.96 9.00 14.66
N LYS A 25 -12.82 9.89 14.17
CA LYS A 25 -13.99 10.40 14.88
C LYS A 25 -15.21 10.32 13.98
N TYR A 26 -16.31 9.81 14.52
CA TYR A 26 -17.61 9.82 13.85
C TYR A 26 -18.42 11.01 14.33
N GLU A 27 -18.87 11.85 13.40
CA GLU A 27 -19.66 13.04 13.71
C GLU A 27 -20.68 13.30 12.60
N PRO A 28 -21.91 13.76 12.93
CA PRO A 28 -22.90 14.14 11.92
C PRO A 28 -22.35 15.22 10.99
N ILE A 29 -22.69 15.12 9.71
CA ILE A 29 -22.18 16.01 8.67
C ILE A 29 -22.57 17.48 8.90
N GLU A 30 -23.74 17.69 9.52
CA GLU A 30 -24.28 19.01 9.85
C GLU A 30 -23.43 19.70 10.92
N LYS A 31 -22.86 18.93 11.88
CA LYS A 31 -21.98 19.47 12.91
C LYS A 31 -20.63 19.92 12.36
N LEU A 32 -20.21 19.33 11.24
CA LEU A 32 -19.02 19.76 10.50
C LEU A 32 -19.30 20.94 9.57
N GLY A 33 -20.56 21.39 9.47
CA GLY A 33 -20.97 22.47 8.57
C GLY A 33 -20.83 22.11 7.09
N ILE A 34 -20.80 20.82 6.76
CA ILE A 34 -20.60 20.35 5.38
C ILE A 34 -21.96 20.25 4.68
N ASN A 35 -22.10 20.94 3.55
CA ASN A 35 -23.28 20.84 2.69
C ASN A 35 -22.97 20.00 1.44
N LEU A 36 -23.53 18.80 1.38
CA LEU A 36 -23.33 17.83 0.30
C LEU A 36 -23.62 18.38 -1.10
N SER A 37 -24.65 19.20 -1.24
CA SER A 37 -25.07 19.76 -2.53
C SER A 37 -24.08 20.79 -3.09
N SER A 38 -23.22 21.35 -2.24
CA SER A 38 -22.20 22.33 -2.62
C SER A 38 -20.82 21.72 -2.85
N LEU A 39 -20.68 20.41 -2.64
CA LEU A 39 -19.39 19.74 -2.77
C LEU A 39 -18.97 19.59 -4.23
N LYS A 40 -17.67 19.77 -4.47
CA LYS A 40 -17.05 19.42 -5.73
C LYS A 40 -16.68 17.94 -5.71
N TRP A 41 -17.51 17.14 -6.37
CA TRP A 41 -17.27 15.71 -6.55
C TRP A 41 -16.25 15.47 -7.67
N GLU A 42 -15.30 14.59 -7.39
CA GLU A 42 -14.26 14.15 -8.31
C GLU A 42 -14.37 12.63 -8.49
N PRO A 43 -14.22 12.11 -9.72
CA PRO A 43 -14.23 10.67 -9.95
C PRO A 43 -13.06 10.01 -9.23
N MET A 44 -13.28 8.80 -8.69
CA MET A 44 -12.21 8.04 -8.06
C MET A 44 -11.08 7.81 -9.08
N PRO A 45 -9.81 8.13 -8.76
CA PRO A 45 -8.73 7.95 -9.71
C PRO A 45 -8.55 6.47 -10.04
N GLU A 46 -8.12 6.19 -11.27
CA GLU A 46 -7.70 4.85 -11.64
C GLU A 46 -6.56 4.40 -10.71
N PRO A 47 -6.63 3.15 -10.19
CA PRO A 47 -5.63 2.65 -9.26
C PRO A 47 -4.24 2.71 -9.92
N THR A 48 -3.40 3.60 -9.41
CA THR A 48 -2.03 3.79 -9.90
C THR A 48 -1.08 2.74 -9.34
N THR A 49 -1.51 2.01 -8.31
CA THR A 49 -0.75 0.89 -7.76
C THR A 49 -0.83 -0.28 -8.73
N PRO A 50 0.31 -0.82 -9.21
CA PRO A 50 0.30 -2.15 -9.80
C PRO A 50 -0.39 -3.11 -8.83
N PRO A 51 -1.12 -4.13 -9.29
CA PRO A 51 -1.66 -5.14 -8.39
C PRO A 51 -0.54 -5.58 -7.45
N ALA A 52 -0.84 -5.67 -6.15
CA ALA A 52 0.10 -6.23 -5.19
C ALA A 52 0.67 -7.51 -5.81
N PRO A 53 2.00 -7.72 -5.79
CA PRO A 53 2.56 -8.93 -6.36
C PRO A 53 1.78 -10.11 -5.78
N PRO A 54 1.43 -11.10 -6.61
CA PRO A 54 0.73 -12.28 -6.12
C PRO A 54 1.45 -12.77 -4.88
N VAL A 55 0.70 -13.06 -3.82
CA VAL A 55 1.27 -13.76 -2.67
C VAL A 55 1.89 -15.03 -3.23
N LEU A 56 3.23 -15.09 -3.26
CA LEU A 56 3.93 -16.25 -3.77
C LEU A 56 3.51 -17.40 -2.86
N SER A 57 2.71 -18.31 -3.40
CA SER A 57 2.47 -19.57 -2.73
C SER A 57 3.79 -20.34 -2.73
N ASP A 58 4.10 -21.11 -1.68
CA ASP A 58 5.35 -21.89 -1.62
C ASP A 58 5.52 -22.84 -2.83
N ALA A 59 4.42 -23.12 -3.55
CA ALA A 59 4.37 -23.89 -4.78
C ALA A 59 4.95 -23.18 -6.03
N ASP A 60 5.16 -21.85 -6.00
CA ASP A 60 5.79 -21.09 -7.09
C ASP A 60 7.32 -20.98 -6.94
N THR A 61 7.90 -21.63 -5.93
CA THR A 61 9.36 -21.65 -5.74
C THR A 61 10.01 -22.58 -6.76
N SER A 62 10.22 -22.09 -7.98
CA SER A 62 11.06 -22.77 -8.95
C SER A 62 12.49 -22.89 -8.39
N PRO A 63 13.14 -24.06 -8.51
CA PRO A 63 14.51 -24.21 -8.04
C PRO A 63 15.42 -23.22 -8.77
N LEU A 64 16.12 -22.40 -8.00
CA LEU A 64 17.07 -21.43 -8.53
C LEU A 64 18.41 -22.10 -8.81
N THR A 65 19.09 -21.62 -9.85
CA THR A 65 20.51 -21.92 -10.03
C THR A 65 21.34 -21.20 -8.95
N MET A 66 22.53 -21.73 -8.66
CA MET A 66 23.48 -21.10 -7.71
C MET A 66 23.78 -19.65 -8.08
N MET A 67 23.86 -19.34 -9.38
CA MET A 67 24.12 -17.99 -9.88
C MET A 67 22.96 -17.03 -9.62
N GLU A 68 21.72 -17.48 -9.82
CA GLU A 68 20.52 -16.68 -9.54
C GLU A 68 20.36 -16.41 -8.05
N ALA A 69 20.61 -17.42 -7.21
CA ALA A 69 20.60 -17.27 -5.76
C ALA A 69 21.64 -16.24 -5.29
N LYS A 70 22.89 -16.35 -5.78
CA LYS A 70 23.95 -15.37 -5.47
C LYS A 70 23.59 -13.97 -5.95
N LYS A 71 23.02 -13.83 -7.15
CA LYS A 71 22.60 -12.53 -7.70
C LYS A 71 21.49 -11.88 -6.87
N GLY A 72 20.50 -12.65 -6.43
CA GLY A 72 19.43 -12.17 -5.57
C GLY A 72 19.96 -11.66 -4.23
N LEU A 73 20.83 -12.44 -3.58
CA LEU A 73 21.48 -12.03 -2.33
C LEU A 73 22.39 -10.80 -2.51
N ALA A 74 23.13 -10.72 -3.61
CA ALA A 74 23.98 -9.58 -3.96
C ALA A 74 23.22 -8.27 -4.03
N LEU A 75 22.03 -8.28 -4.64
CA LEU A 75 21.16 -7.09 -4.71
C LEU A 75 20.69 -6.65 -3.33
N THR A 76 20.35 -7.58 -2.45
CA THR A 76 19.90 -7.29 -1.07
C THR A 76 21.01 -6.67 -0.23
N PHE A 77 22.25 -7.16 -0.37
CA PHE A 77 23.38 -6.73 0.45
C PHE A 77 24.29 -5.69 -0.22
N GLY A 78 24.02 -5.32 -1.48
CA GLY A 78 24.81 -4.34 -2.21
C GLY A 78 26.24 -4.78 -2.50
N VAL A 79 26.47 -6.09 -2.65
CA VAL A 79 27.80 -6.68 -2.88
C VAL A 79 27.85 -7.39 -4.23
N SER A 80 29.06 -7.75 -4.70
CA SER A 80 29.21 -8.55 -5.91
C SER A 80 28.72 -9.99 -5.71
N PRO A 81 28.08 -10.65 -6.69
CA PRO A 81 27.69 -12.06 -6.59
C PRO A 81 28.84 -13.01 -6.25
N GLU A 82 30.06 -12.66 -6.66
CA GLU A 82 31.30 -13.40 -6.40
C GLU A 82 31.73 -13.32 -4.93
N ALA A 83 31.32 -12.27 -4.21
CA ALA A 83 31.60 -12.08 -2.79
C ALA A 83 30.64 -12.88 -1.88
N ILE A 84 29.76 -13.70 -2.47
CA ILE A 84 28.73 -14.46 -1.76
C ILE A 84 29.06 -15.95 -1.78
N GLU A 85 29.10 -16.53 -0.59
CA GLU A 85 29.20 -17.96 -0.33
C GLU A 85 27.91 -18.46 0.32
N ILE A 86 27.36 -19.57 -0.19
CA ILE A 86 26.13 -20.19 0.33
C ILE A 86 26.52 -21.53 0.94
N ILE A 87 26.33 -21.69 2.26
CA ILE A 87 26.64 -22.91 3.01
C ILE A 87 25.32 -23.53 3.50
N ILE A 88 25.07 -24.78 3.13
CA ILE A 88 23.92 -25.55 3.61
C ILE A 88 24.41 -26.47 4.73
N ARG A 89 23.92 -26.24 5.96
CA ARG A 89 24.14 -27.13 7.10
C ARG A 89 22.90 -28.00 7.26
N GLY A 90 22.96 -29.22 6.76
CA GLY A 90 21.94 -30.25 6.99
C GLY A 90 22.16 -30.97 8.31
#